data_AF-A0A916MGT8-F1
#
_entry.id   AF-A0A916MGT8-F1
#
_cell.length_a   1.000
_cell.length_b   1.000
_cell.length_c   1.000
_cell.angle_alpha   90.00
_cell.angle_beta   90.00
_cell.angle_gamma   90.00
#
_symmetry.space_group_name_H-M   'P 1'
#
loop_
_entity.id
_entity.type
_entity.pdbx_description
1 polymer ?
#
loop_
_entity_poly.entity_id
_entity_poly.type
_entity_poly.pdbx_seq_one_letter_code
_entity_poly.pdbx_strand_id
1 'polypeptide(L)'
;MSETYQSKRERWQRMLEALPVGLQKHISLRNVEAVAGLTPQAQERLAEAIQAGLKRIPRAVEQLRINPNTSIADLLNPPSLPVTESPSTDVQNELADLIQQCFPDMPRVSAEALANSDVMEVARCTAQAHLLLFKSNHLRTDFVMMVLYGLMRQSLEHLEEVIVNTPALRQAFNQGSLPWKCRHGATATPNE
;
A
#
# COMPACT_ATOMS: atom_id res chain seq x y z
N MET A 1 37.12 2.38 19.12
CA MET A 1 36.78 1.44 20.21
C MET A 1 35.30 1.13 20.12
N SER A 2 34.94 -0.11 19.81
CA SER A 2 33.55 -0.55 19.71
C SER A 2 32.94 -0.66 21.11
N GLU A 3 31.85 0.08 21.35
CA GLU A 3 31.08 0.03 22.60
C GLU A 3 30.67 -1.42 22.91
N THR A 4 30.97 -1.89 24.12
CA THR A 4 30.62 -3.25 24.55
C THR A 4 29.11 -3.37 24.77
N TYR A 5 28.58 -4.59 24.63
CA TYR A 5 27.15 -4.85 24.84
C TYR A 5 26.65 -4.44 26.23
N GLN A 6 27.51 -4.58 27.25
CA GLN A 6 27.21 -4.16 28.63
C GLN A 6 27.03 -2.64 28.72
N SER A 7 27.94 -1.85 28.15
CA SER A 7 27.83 -0.38 28.15
C SER A 7 26.60 0.12 27.39
N LYS A 8 26.24 -0.53 26.26
CA LYS A 8 24.99 -0.23 25.55
C LYS A 8 23.75 -0.50 26.40
N ARG A 9 23.74 -1.63 27.10
CA ARG A 9 22.61 -2.01 27.97
C ARG A 9 22.43 -1.01 29.12
N GLU A 10 23.51 -0.60 29.77
CA GLU A 10 23.48 0.42 30.83
C GLU A 10 22.98 1.77 30.29
N ARG A 11 23.38 2.14 29.07
CA ARG A 11 22.88 3.36 28.42
C ARG A 11 21.38 3.27 28.16
N TRP A 12 20.89 2.17 27.60
CA TRP A 12 19.45 1.96 27.40
C TRP A 12 18.67 1.93 28.71
N GLN A 13 19.25 1.36 29.78
CA GLN A 13 18.64 1.35 31.11
C GLN A 13 18.46 2.79 31.63
N ARG A 14 19.51 3.62 31.57
CA ARG A 14 19.45 5.04 31.95
C ARG A 14 18.44 5.83 31.12
N MET A 15 18.35 5.54 29.83
CA MET A 15 17.38 6.18 28.95
C MET A 15 15.94 5.76 29.29
N LEU A 16 15.72 4.50 29.65
CA LEU A 16 14.41 4.01 30.10
C LEU A 16 13.99 4.70 31.41
N GLU A 17 14.91 4.84 32.37
CA GLU A 17 14.66 5.51 33.65
C GLU A 17 14.35 7.00 33.51
N ALA A 18 14.88 7.65 32.46
CA ALA A 18 14.62 9.05 32.15
C ALA A 18 13.28 9.30 31.44
N LEU A 19 12.60 8.26 30.93
CA LEU A 19 11.30 8.40 30.28
C LEU A 19 10.18 8.63 31.30
N PRO A 20 9.07 9.28 30.89
CA PRO A 20 7.86 9.39 31.70
C PRO A 20 7.41 8.05 32.29
N VAL A 21 6.94 8.05 33.54
CA VAL A 21 6.57 6.82 34.28
C VAL A 21 5.56 5.95 33.53
N GLY A 22 4.64 6.57 32.78
CA GLY A 22 3.66 5.88 31.93
C GLY A 22 4.25 5.08 30.76
N LEU A 23 5.53 5.29 30.43
CA LEU A 23 6.23 4.63 29.33
C LEU A 23 7.18 3.52 29.79
N GLN A 24 7.77 3.66 30.98
CA GLN A 24 8.84 2.79 31.47
C GLN A 24 8.47 1.30 31.49
N LYS A 25 7.21 0.97 31.82
CA LYS A 25 6.72 -0.43 31.90
C LYS A 25 6.28 -1.01 30.56
N HIS A 26 6.10 -0.18 29.54
CA HIS A 26 5.48 -0.58 28.27
C HIS A 26 6.47 -0.62 27.10
N ILE A 27 7.66 -0.07 27.28
CA ILE A 27 8.68 0.00 26.23
C ILE A 27 9.73 -1.08 26.45
N SER A 28 9.96 -1.90 25.42
CA SER A 28 11.10 -2.82 25.40
C SER A 28 12.42 -2.07 25.15
N LEU A 29 13.53 -2.56 25.73
CA LEU A 29 14.86 -1.96 25.59
C LEU A 29 15.25 -1.63 24.14
N ARG A 30 14.80 -2.45 23.18
CA ARG A 30 15.04 -2.25 21.74
C ARG A 30 14.44 -0.95 21.19
N ASN A 31 13.36 -0.47 21.79
CA ASN A 31 12.62 0.71 21.33
C ASN A 31 12.94 1.97 22.16
N VAL A 32 13.68 1.83 23.27
CA VAL A 32 13.98 2.93 24.20
C VAL A 32 14.68 4.09 23.51
N GLU A 33 15.66 3.81 22.67
CA GLU A 33 16.40 4.85 21.95
C GLU A 33 15.51 5.63 20.99
N ALA A 34 14.60 4.95 20.29
CA ALA A 34 13.65 5.58 19.39
C ALA A 34 12.64 6.47 20.14
N VAL A 35 12.16 6.03 21.30
CA VAL A 35 11.21 6.79 22.12
C VAL A 35 11.89 7.98 22.81
N ALA A 36 13.09 7.79 23.35
CA ALA A 36 13.87 8.86 23.96
C ALA A 36 14.28 9.95 22.95
N GLY A 37 14.35 9.61 21.66
CA GLY A 37 14.55 10.58 20.58
C GLY A 37 13.32 11.43 20.22
N LEU A 38 12.14 11.12 20.77
CA LEU A 38 10.94 11.94 20.60
C LEU A 38 10.99 13.19 21.51
N THR A 39 10.27 14.24 21.10
CA THR A 39 10.07 15.42 21.96
C THR A 39 9.28 15.03 23.23
N PRO A 40 9.43 15.77 24.35
CA PRO A 40 8.70 15.48 25.59
C PRO A 40 7.18 15.39 25.37
N GLN A 41 6.62 16.30 24.58
CA GLN A 41 5.19 16.28 24.21
C GLN A 41 4.79 14.99 23.48
N ALA A 42 5.61 14.52 22.54
CA ALA A 42 5.36 13.28 21.83
C ALA A 42 5.49 12.05 22.74
N GLN A 43 6.41 12.08 23.72
CA GLN A 43 6.52 11.01 24.72
C GLN A 43 5.25 10.95 25.61
N GLU A 44 4.73 12.09 26.05
CA GLU A 44 3.47 12.16 26.81
C GLU A 44 2.30 11.63 25.97
N ARG A 45 2.20 12.03 24.70
CA ARG A 45 1.17 11.56 23.78
C ARG A 45 1.24 10.04 23.55
N LEU A 46 2.44 9.48 23.43
CA LEU A 46 2.66 8.05 23.34
C LEU A 46 2.21 7.33 24.63
N ALA A 47 2.47 7.92 25.79
CA ALA A 47 2.06 7.36 27.08
C ALA A 47 0.53 7.30 27.19
N GLU A 48 -0.15 8.39 26.83
CA GLU A 48 -1.61 8.45 26.77
C GLU A 48 -2.19 7.40 25.79
N ALA A 49 -1.59 7.25 24.61
CA ALA A 49 -2.03 6.26 23.63
C ALA A 49 -1.85 4.82 24.15
N ILE A 50 -0.74 4.51 24.82
CA ILE A 50 -0.52 3.19 25.43
C ILE A 50 -1.57 2.90 26.51
N GLN A 51 -1.87 3.88 27.37
CA GLN A 51 -2.93 3.75 28.37
C GLN A 51 -4.31 3.53 27.73
N ALA A 52 -4.56 4.15 26.57
CA ALA A 52 -5.77 3.98 25.79
C ALA A 52 -5.80 2.69 24.94
N GLY A 53 -4.79 1.83 25.04
CA GLY A 53 -4.79 0.49 24.43
C GLY A 53 -3.93 0.35 23.16
N LEU A 54 -2.99 1.26 22.90
CA LEU A 54 -2.08 1.17 21.75
C LEU A 54 -1.22 -0.10 21.83
N LYS A 55 -1.35 -0.97 20.82
CA LYS A 55 -0.59 -2.23 20.73
C LYS A 55 0.71 -2.13 19.94
N ARG A 56 0.84 -1.16 19.03
CA ARG A 56 1.93 -1.08 18.03
C ARG A 56 2.85 0.14 18.27
N ILE A 57 3.74 0.03 19.26
CA ILE A 57 4.65 1.12 19.66
C ILE A 57 5.57 1.61 18.52
N PRO A 58 6.28 0.76 17.74
CA PRO A 58 7.22 1.25 16.73
C PRO A 58 6.57 2.17 15.69
N ARG A 59 5.35 1.86 15.27
CA ARG A 59 4.60 2.65 14.30
C ARG A 59 4.17 4.00 14.87
N ALA A 60 3.68 4.02 16.11
CA ALA A 60 3.29 5.26 16.78
C ALA A 60 4.50 6.19 16.98
N VAL A 61 5.67 5.64 17.29
CA VAL A 61 6.91 6.41 17.40
C VAL A 61 7.28 7.07 16.07
N GLU A 62 7.13 6.36 14.95
CA GLU A 62 7.37 6.91 13.61
C GLU A 62 6.38 8.04 13.27
N GLN A 63 5.09 7.85 13.55
CA GLN A 63 4.07 8.90 13.36
C GLN A 63 4.35 10.14 14.20
N LEU A 64 4.67 9.97 15.47
CA LEU A 64 4.98 11.08 16.39
C LEU A 64 6.29 11.78 16.06
N ARG A 65 7.24 11.08 15.44
CA ARG A 65 8.48 11.68 14.94
C ARG A 65 8.21 12.62 13.75
N ILE A 66 7.24 12.29 12.90
CA ILE A 66 6.81 13.13 11.78
C ILE A 66 5.95 14.29 12.26
N ASN A 67 4.94 14.00 13.10
CA ASN A 67 4.02 14.98 13.66
C ASN A 67 3.77 14.72 15.16
N PRO A 68 4.44 15.48 16.05
CA PRO A 68 4.24 15.37 17.50
C PRO A 68 2.80 15.62 17.97
N ASN A 69 1.99 16.30 17.15
CA ASN A 69 0.60 16.65 17.46
C ASN A 69 -0.42 15.61 16.95
N THR A 70 0.03 14.43 16.48
CA THR A 70 -0.87 13.35 16.06
C THR A 70 -1.83 12.98 17.18
N SER A 71 -3.14 12.92 16.90
CA SER A 71 -4.15 12.67 17.93
C SER A 71 -4.07 11.24 18.47
N ILE A 72 -4.52 11.00 19.71
CA ILE A 72 -4.56 9.65 20.28
C ILE A 72 -5.44 8.72 19.43
N ALA A 73 -6.55 9.24 18.91
CA ALA A 73 -7.45 8.48 18.04
C ALA A 73 -6.72 7.98 16.79
N ASP A 74 -5.90 8.83 16.17
CA ASP A 74 -5.08 8.47 15.00
C ASP A 74 -3.91 7.54 15.34
N LEU A 75 -3.45 7.50 16.59
CA LEU A 75 -2.43 6.54 17.02
C LEU A 75 -3.05 5.16 17.29
N LEU A 76 -4.23 5.12 17.91
CA LEU A 76 -4.96 3.88 18.26
C LEU A 76 -5.59 3.22 17.04
N ASN A 77 -6.29 4.04 16.26
CA ASN A 77 -6.94 3.69 15.02
C ASN A 77 -6.24 4.49 13.95
N PRO A 78 -4.99 4.11 13.57
CA PRO A 78 -4.34 4.75 12.45
C PRO A 78 -5.32 4.71 11.31
N PRO A 79 -5.63 5.86 10.66
CA PRO A 79 -6.44 5.84 9.47
C PRO A 79 -5.84 4.73 8.62
N SER A 80 -6.69 3.75 8.27
CA SER A 80 -6.41 2.87 7.15
C SER A 80 -5.83 3.78 6.08
N LEU A 81 -4.55 3.56 5.74
CA LEU A 81 -3.80 4.24 4.65
C LEU A 81 -4.78 4.96 3.75
N PRO A 82 -4.74 6.30 3.58
CA PRO A 82 -5.88 7.08 3.11
C PRO A 82 -6.63 6.33 2.01
N VAL A 83 -7.65 5.58 2.42
CA VAL A 83 -8.62 5.04 1.50
C VAL A 83 -9.46 6.28 1.25
N THR A 84 -9.56 6.66 -0.01
CA THR A 84 -10.15 7.91 -0.48
C THR A 84 -9.19 9.12 -0.49
N GLU A 85 -8.01 8.98 -1.09
CA GLU A 85 -7.72 10.01 -2.10
C GLU A 85 -8.73 9.77 -3.22
N SER A 86 -9.55 10.79 -3.52
CA SER A 86 -10.24 10.87 -4.80
C SER A 86 -9.28 10.38 -5.89
N PRO A 87 -9.70 9.49 -6.82
CA PRO A 87 -8.79 8.98 -7.84
C PRO A 87 -8.06 10.17 -8.42
N SER A 88 -6.73 10.21 -8.26
CA SER A 88 -5.96 11.38 -8.67
C SER A 88 -6.28 11.65 -10.12
N THR A 89 -6.27 12.91 -10.53
CA THR A 89 -6.53 13.29 -11.92
C THR A 89 -5.66 12.46 -12.88
N ASP A 90 -4.47 12.05 -12.43
CA ASP A 90 -3.58 11.11 -13.14
C ASP A 90 -4.21 9.73 -13.39
N VAL A 91 -4.83 9.10 -12.38
CA VAL A 91 -5.50 7.78 -12.53
C VAL A 91 -6.69 7.88 -13.48
N GLN A 92 -7.45 8.98 -13.40
CA GLN A 92 -8.60 9.20 -14.29
C GLN A 92 -8.14 9.38 -15.75
N ASN A 93 -7.07 10.15 -15.96
CA ASN A 93 -6.48 10.35 -17.28
C ASN A 93 -5.90 9.07 -17.86
N GLU A 94 -5.19 8.28 -17.04
CA GLU A 94 -4.62 6.99 -17.45
C GLU A 94 -5.73 6.00 -17.85
N LEU A 95 -6.82 5.94 -17.09
CA LEU A 95 -7.98 5.12 -17.45
C LEU A 95 -8.65 5.58 -18.73
N ALA A 96 -8.81 6.89 -18.93
CA ALA A 96 -9.35 7.42 -20.17
C ALA A 96 -8.43 7.09 -21.37
N ASP A 97 -7.10 7.15 -21.20
CA ASP A 97 -6.13 6.75 -22.22
C ASP A 97 -6.26 5.25 -22.55
N LEU A 98 -6.37 4.39 -21.53
CA LEU A 98 -6.57 2.95 -21.71
C LEU A 98 -7.90 2.64 -22.41
N ILE A 99 -8.97 3.35 -22.05
CA ILE A 99 -10.27 3.22 -22.72
C ILE A 99 -10.15 3.58 -24.20
N GLN A 100 -9.44 4.66 -24.55
CA GLN A 100 -9.24 5.03 -25.95
C GLN A 100 -8.33 4.05 -26.71
N GLN A 101 -7.40 3.37 -26.05
CA GLN A 101 -6.66 2.26 -26.67
C GLN A 101 -7.59 1.06 -26.97
N CYS A 102 -8.58 0.81 -26.11
CA CYS A 102 -9.59 -0.23 -26.37
C CYS A 102 -10.57 0.18 -27.47
N PHE A 103 -10.94 1.47 -27.50
CA PHE A 103 -11.98 2.04 -28.36
C PHE A 103 -11.47 3.30 -29.06
N PRO A 104 -10.68 3.16 -30.15
CA PRO A 104 -9.98 4.29 -30.78
C PRO A 104 -10.91 5.36 -31.36
N ASP A 105 -12.13 4.99 -31.75
CA ASP A 105 -13.13 5.93 -32.27
C ASP A 105 -13.86 6.71 -31.16
N MET A 106 -13.62 6.38 -29.87
CA MET A 106 -14.28 7.04 -28.75
C MET A 106 -13.70 8.45 -28.50
N PRO A 107 -14.54 9.51 -28.52
CA PRO A 107 -14.09 10.85 -28.18
C PRO A 107 -13.55 10.94 -26.75
N ARG A 108 -12.53 11.79 -26.53
CA ARG A 108 -11.89 11.94 -25.21
C ARG A 108 -12.87 12.22 -24.08
N VAL A 109 -13.81 13.14 -24.31
CA VAL A 109 -14.83 13.52 -23.32
C VAL A 109 -15.69 12.31 -22.91
N SER A 110 -15.99 11.41 -23.84
CA SER A 110 -16.73 10.18 -23.55
C SER A 110 -15.88 9.16 -22.78
N ALA A 111 -14.59 9.04 -23.11
CA ALA A 111 -13.67 8.19 -22.38
C ALA A 111 -13.46 8.65 -20.94
N GLU A 112 -13.34 9.96 -20.71
CA GLU A 112 -13.24 10.56 -19.37
C GLU A 112 -14.54 10.39 -18.56
N ALA A 113 -15.70 10.59 -19.20
CA ALA A 113 -16.99 10.35 -18.56
C ALA A 113 -17.15 8.88 -18.16
N LEU A 114 -16.75 7.94 -19.04
CA LEU A 114 -16.77 6.52 -18.76
C LEU A 114 -15.78 6.16 -17.64
N ALA A 115 -14.55 6.68 -17.69
CA ALA A 115 -13.53 6.49 -16.67
C ALA A 115 -13.97 6.95 -15.28
N ASN A 116 -14.92 7.89 -15.20
CA ASN A 116 -15.49 8.42 -13.96
C ASN A 116 -16.85 7.80 -13.56
N SER A 117 -17.45 6.97 -14.41
CA SER A 117 -18.74 6.33 -14.14
C SER A 117 -18.65 5.22 -13.09
N ASP A 118 -19.78 4.87 -12.46
CA ASP A 118 -19.83 3.82 -11.42
C ASP A 118 -19.36 2.45 -11.94
N VAL A 119 -19.64 2.13 -13.21
CA VAL A 119 -19.21 0.86 -13.81
C VAL A 119 -17.69 0.71 -13.90
N MET A 120 -16.93 1.82 -13.84
CA MET A 120 -15.48 1.83 -13.85
C MET A 120 -14.85 1.92 -12.45
N GLU A 121 -15.64 1.84 -11.37
CA GLU A 121 -15.13 1.90 -10.00
C GLU A 121 -14.06 0.83 -9.73
N VAL A 122 -14.31 -0.42 -10.14
CA VAL A 122 -13.36 -1.53 -9.96
C VAL A 122 -12.04 -1.26 -10.68
N ALA A 123 -12.09 -0.71 -11.89
CA ALA A 123 -10.91 -0.34 -12.67
C ALA A 123 -10.13 0.80 -12.00
N ARG A 124 -10.83 1.83 -11.50
CA ARG A 124 -10.23 2.93 -10.71
C ARG A 124 -9.54 2.44 -9.45
N CYS A 125 -10.22 1.62 -8.65
CA CYS A 125 -9.65 1.05 -7.42
C CYS A 125 -8.40 0.22 -7.72
N THR A 126 -8.44 -0.57 -8.79
CA THR A 126 -7.30 -1.39 -9.22
C THR A 126 -6.12 -0.51 -9.65
N ALA A 127 -6.35 0.46 -10.55
CA ALA A 127 -5.32 1.41 -11.00
C ALA A 127 -4.70 2.20 -9.83
N GLN A 128 -5.52 2.63 -8.87
CA GLN A 128 -5.05 3.31 -7.66
C GLN A 128 -4.19 2.39 -6.79
N ALA A 129 -4.57 1.12 -6.62
CA ALA A 129 -3.76 0.14 -5.90
C ALA A 129 -2.41 -0.10 -6.60
N HIS A 130 -2.38 -0.15 -7.94
CA HIS A 130 -1.13 -0.23 -8.71
C HIS A 130 -0.26 1.02 -8.52
N LEU A 131 -0.85 2.21 -8.54
CA LEU A 131 -0.10 3.44 -8.31
C LEU A 131 0.55 3.44 -6.91
N LEU A 132 -0.22 3.06 -5.89
CA LEU A 132 0.28 2.96 -4.52
C LEU A 132 1.39 1.90 -4.38
N LEU A 133 1.28 0.79 -5.11
CA LEU A 133 2.30 -0.24 -5.16
C LEU A 133 3.66 0.33 -5.60
N PHE A 134 3.67 1.09 -6.70
CA PHE A 134 4.91 1.67 -7.26
C PHE A 134 5.45 2.86 -6.46
N LYS A 135 4.61 3.53 -5.67
CA LYS A 135 5.05 4.54 -4.70
C LYS A 135 5.68 3.93 -3.43
N SER A 136 5.54 2.63 -3.21
CA SER A 136 6.06 1.96 -2.01
C SER A 136 7.59 1.85 -2.00
N ASN A 137 8.22 2.27 -0.91
CA ASN A 137 9.66 2.09 -0.69
C ASN A 137 10.06 0.61 -0.52
N HIS A 138 9.09 -0.29 -0.30
CA HIS A 138 9.32 -1.71 -0.08
C HIS A 138 9.37 -2.53 -1.37
N LEU A 139 9.03 -1.95 -2.53
CA LEU A 139 9.02 -2.67 -3.80
C LEU A 139 10.41 -3.23 -4.18
N ARG A 140 11.49 -2.60 -3.69
CA ARG A 140 12.88 -3.03 -3.92
C ARG A 140 13.30 -4.21 -3.05
N THR A 141 12.49 -4.65 -2.10
CA THR A 141 12.79 -5.80 -1.24
C THR A 141 12.49 -7.09 -2.01
N ASP A 142 13.48 -7.98 -2.13
CA ASP A 142 13.39 -9.22 -2.92
C ASP A 142 12.13 -10.04 -2.61
N PHE A 143 11.85 -10.30 -1.32
CA PHE A 143 10.66 -11.06 -0.91
C PHE A 143 9.36 -10.36 -1.33
N VAL A 144 9.28 -9.04 -1.17
CA VAL A 144 8.09 -8.25 -1.53
C VAL A 144 7.90 -8.30 -3.05
N MET A 145 8.97 -8.09 -3.83
CA MET A 145 8.91 -8.13 -5.29
C MET A 145 8.49 -9.52 -5.80
N MET A 146 9.04 -10.61 -5.26
CA MET A 146 8.66 -11.97 -5.66
C MET A 146 7.19 -12.27 -5.39
N VAL A 147 6.70 -11.92 -4.20
CA VAL A 147 5.29 -12.15 -3.83
C VAL A 147 4.36 -11.33 -4.71
N LEU A 148 4.66 -10.05 -4.92
CA LEU A 148 3.87 -9.18 -5.80
C LEU A 148 3.87 -9.68 -7.24
N TYR A 149 5.02 -10.08 -7.76
CA TYR A 149 5.11 -10.65 -9.10
C TYR A 149 4.22 -11.90 -9.24
N GLY A 150 4.28 -12.81 -8.25
CA GLY A 150 3.43 -14.00 -8.23
C GLY A 150 1.93 -13.66 -8.19
N LEU A 151 1.54 -12.69 -7.37
CA LEU A 151 0.15 -12.21 -7.31
C LEU A 151 -0.31 -11.62 -8.65
N MET A 152 0.49 -10.74 -9.26
CA MET A 152 0.16 -10.13 -10.55
C MET A 152 0.04 -11.17 -11.67
N ARG A 153 0.90 -12.20 -11.64
CA ARG A 153 0.82 -13.34 -12.57
C ARG A 153 -0.50 -14.08 -12.42
N GLN A 154 -0.86 -14.46 -11.19
CA GLN A 154 -2.10 -15.18 -10.91
C GLN A 154 -3.34 -14.36 -11.28
N SER A 155 -3.37 -13.07 -10.94
CA SER A 155 -4.47 -12.17 -11.31
C SER A 155 -4.64 -12.07 -12.83
N LEU A 156 -3.53 -11.95 -13.57
CA LEU A 156 -3.59 -11.87 -15.02
C LEU A 156 -4.02 -13.18 -15.67
N GLU A 157 -3.58 -14.33 -15.15
CA GLU A 157 -4.05 -15.65 -15.61
C GLU A 157 -5.56 -15.80 -15.41
N HIS A 158 -6.09 -15.37 -14.26
CA HIS A 158 -7.53 -15.40 -14.00
C HIS A 158 -8.33 -14.44 -14.90
N LEU A 159 -7.80 -13.23 -15.17
CA LEU A 159 -8.44 -12.30 -16.11
C LEU A 159 -8.45 -12.87 -17.53
N GLU A 160 -7.35 -13.48 -17.98
CA GLU A 160 -7.26 -14.14 -19.28
C GLU A 160 -8.29 -15.28 -19.39
N GLU A 161 -8.47 -16.08 -18.34
CA GLU A 161 -9.50 -17.13 -18.28
C GLU A 161 -10.92 -16.56 -18.43
N VAL A 162 -11.24 -15.48 -17.70
CA VAL A 162 -12.55 -14.79 -17.80
C VAL A 162 -12.78 -14.27 -19.23
N ILE A 163 -11.76 -13.68 -19.86
CA ILE A 163 -11.85 -13.21 -21.25
C ILE A 163 -12.11 -14.39 -22.19
N VAL A 164 -11.33 -15.47 -22.11
CA VAL A 164 -11.47 -16.66 -22.98
C VAL A 164 -12.85 -17.31 -22.84
N ASN A 165 -13.41 -17.31 -21.63
CA ASN A 165 -14.70 -17.90 -21.35
C ASN A 165 -15.89 -16.98 -21.70
N THR A 166 -15.63 -15.72 -22.08
CA THR A 166 -16.67 -14.73 -22.41
C THR A 166 -16.55 -14.26 -23.87
N PRO A 167 -17.36 -14.78 -24.81
CA PRO A 167 -17.23 -14.48 -26.24
C PRO A 167 -17.25 -12.98 -26.59
N ALA A 168 -18.13 -12.20 -25.94
CA ALA A 168 -18.22 -10.76 -26.14
C ALA A 168 -16.92 -10.02 -25.75
N LEU A 169 -16.26 -10.46 -24.66
CA LEU A 169 -14.97 -9.88 -24.25
C LEU A 169 -13.88 -10.26 -25.26
N ARG A 170 -13.81 -11.50 -25.72
CA ARG A 170 -12.82 -11.90 -26.75
C ARG A 170 -12.94 -11.07 -28.02
N GLN A 171 -14.18 -10.84 -28.47
CA GLN A 171 -14.41 -10.01 -29.64
C GLN A 171 -13.95 -8.57 -29.41
N ALA A 172 -14.26 -7.98 -28.25
CA ALA A 172 -13.81 -6.64 -27.89
C ALA A 172 -12.26 -6.54 -27.86
N PHE A 173 -11.57 -7.52 -27.27
CA PHE A 173 -10.10 -7.56 -27.23
C PHE A 173 -9.46 -7.78 -28.61
N ASN A 174 -10.12 -8.50 -29.53
CA ASN A 174 -9.63 -8.67 -30.90
C ASN A 174 -9.82 -7.43 -31.78
N GLN A 175 -10.79 -6.56 -31.42
CA GLN A 175 -11.09 -5.34 -32.16
C GLN A 175 -10.34 -4.12 -31.60
N GLY A 176 -9.98 -4.14 -30.31
CA GLY A 176 -9.19 -3.09 -29.68
C GLY A 176 -7.71 -3.14 -30.06
N SER A 177 -7.00 -2.04 -29.78
CA SER A 177 -5.56 -1.92 -30.06
C SER A 177 -4.66 -2.41 -28.92
N LEU A 178 -5.24 -2.87 -27.81
CA LEU A 178 -4.47 -3.44 -26.71
C LEU A 178 -3.80 -4.75 -27.16
N PRO A 179 -2.49 -4.92 -26.93
CA PRO A 179 -1.77 -6.13 -27.31
C PRO A 179 -2.18 -7.30 -26.40
N TRP A 180 -3.31 -7.93 -26.71
CA TRP A 180 -3.77 -9.14 -26.06
C TRP A 180 -3.30 -10.36 -26.85
N LYS A 181 -2.58 -11.25 -26.18
CA LYS A 181 -2.33 -12.62 -26.63
C LYS A 181 -2.60 -13.54 -25.45
N CYS A 182 -3.63 -14.38 -25.55
CA CYS A 182 -3.90 -15.39 -24.53
C CYS A 182 -2.66 -16.28 -24.38
N ARG A 183 -2.06 -16.31 -23.18
CA ARG A 183 -0.84 -17.08 -22.95
C ARG A 183 -1.05 -18.59 -22.99
N HIS A 184 -2.31 -19.04 -22.91
CA HIS A 184 -2.68 -20.45 -23.00
C HIS A 184 -3.19 -20.88 -24.39
N GLY A 185 -3.12 -20.01 -25.40
CA GLY A 185 -3.50 -20.33 -26.77
C GLY A 185 -2.44 -21.13 -27.55
N ALA A 186 -1.97 -22.27 -27.03
CA ALA A 186 -1.09 -23.19 -27.80
C ALA A 186 -1.09 -24.67 -27.33
N THR A 187 -2.03 -25.12 -26.49
CA THR A 187 -2.13 -26.55 -26.16
C THR A 187 -3.58 -27.02 -26.10
N ALA A 188 -4.24 -27.00 -27.26
CA ALA A 188 -5.32 -27.93 -27.54
C ALA A 188 -4.93 -28.67 -28.82
N THR A 189 -4.07 -29.69 -28.67
CA THR A 189 -3.96 -30.73 -29.71
C THR A 189 -5.32 -31.41 -29.81
N PRO A 190 -5.92 -31.54 -31.00
CA PRO A 190 -7.07 -32.40 -31.18
C PRO A 190 -6.61 -33.84 -30.95
N ASN A 191 -7.47 -34.63 -30.29
CA ASN A 191 -7.36 -36.08 -30.32
C ASN A 191 -7.27 -36.57 -31.77
N GLU A 192 -6.17 -37.24 -32.13
CA GLU A 192 -6.10 -38.36 -33.06
C GLU A 192 -5.06 -39.37 -32.55
#